data_AF-A0A7Y6PKV8-F1
#
_entry.id   AF-A0A7Y6PKV8-F1
#
_cell.length_a   1.000
_cell.length_b   1.000
_cell.length_c   1.000
_cell.angle_alpha   90.00
_cell.angle_beta   90.00
_cell.angle_gamma   90.00
#
_symmetry.space_group_name_H-M   'P 1'
#
loop_
_entity.id
_entity.type
_entity.pdbx_description
1 polymer ?
#
loop_
_entity_poly.entity_id
_entity_poly.type
_entity_poly.pdbx_seq_one_letter_code
_entity_poly.pdbx_strand_id
1 'polypeptide(L)'
;MTDDDRAVMDRLAALEAEVKADADAQRARKEAAIAKVRDERAKQQAERDELRTRQAALVTKKKSVVEEYDHADGIGGALELAGKANRVKQELERKPGKGEKSWIKSGIASTALGPIGWLYAGSLREAVPATAAWILLAAIASKILPAFLLMPVLLVALPLSGIAGVVYALQFNRAGKRTRIFGDKKEPKQLKG
;
A
#
# COMPACT_ATOMS: atom_id res chain seq x y z
N MET A 1 62.04 -41.37 39.49
CA MET A 1 60.59 -41.67 39.50
C MET A 1 59.81 -40.66 40.33
N THR A 2 60.16 -40.34 41.57
CA THR A 2 59.41 -39.36 42.39
C THR A 2 59.47 -37.91 41.91
N ASP A 3 60.54 -37.51 41.22
CA ASP A 3 60.71 -36.14 40.72
C ASP A 3 59.91 -35.87 39.43
N ASP A 4 59.72 -36.90 38.60
CA ASP A 4 58.92 -36.82 37.38
C ASP A 4 57.43 -36.64 37.72
N ASP A 5 56.94 -37.35 38.74
CA ASP A 5 55.55 -37.23 39.21
C ASP A 5 55.24 -35.83 39.74
N ARG A 6 56.19 -35.19 40.44
CA ARG A 6 56.03 -33.80 40.92
C ARG A 6 55.94 -32.81 39.77
N ALA A 7 56.80 -32.95 38.76
CA ALA A 7 56.78 -32.09 37.58
C ALA A 7 55.48 -32.22 36.77
N VAL A 8 54.88 -33.40 36.73
CA VAL A 8 53.56 -33.61 36.09
C VAL A 8 52.45 -32.93 36.88
N MET A 9 52.45 -33.05 38.21
CA MET A 9 51.44 -32.40 39.06
C MET A 9 51.49 -30.88 38.97
N ASP A 10 52.69 -30.28 38.93
CA ASP A 10 52.85 -28.83 38.78
C ASP A 10 52.31 -28.33 37.43
N ARG A 11 52.51 -29.09 36.35
CA ARG A 11 51.96 -28.77 35.02
C ARG A 11 50.44 -28.87 34.98
N LEU A 12 49.86 -29.87 35.66
CA LEU A 12 48.41 -29.99 35.78
C LEU A 12 47.81 -28.83 36.56
N ALA A 13 48.42 -28.45 37.69
CA ALA A 13 47.98 -27.29 38.48
C ALA A 13 48.04 -25.98 37.67
N ALA A 14 49.10 -25.79 36.86
CA ALA A 14 49.21 -24.63 35.98
C ALA A 14 48.13 -24.61 34.90
N LEU A 15 47.85 -25.76 34.26
CA LEU A 15 46.80 -25.87 33.23
C LEU A 15 45.40 -25.66 33.81
N GLU A 16 45.12 -26.19 35.01
CA GLU A 16 43.85 -25.96 35.69
C GLU A 16 43.66 -24.47 36.04
N ALA A 17 44.72 -23.79 36.47
CA ALA A 17 44.69 -22.35 36.73
C ALA A 17 44.41 -21.54 35.46
N GLU A 18 45.03 -21.90 34.34
CA GLU A 18 44.82 -21.24 33.04
C GLU A 18 43.39 -21.45 32.54
N VAL A 19 42.87 -22.68 32.57
CA VAL A 19 41.47 -22.99 32.17
C VAL A 19 40.47 -22.26 33.05
N LYS A 20 40.74 -22.15 34.35
CA LYS A 20 39.88 -21.40 35.28
C LYS A 20 39.89 -19.90 34.98
N ALA A 21 41.06 -19.33 34.72
CA ALA A 21 41.19 -17.93 34.34
C ALA A 21 40.43 -17.61 33.03
N ASP A 22 40.52 -18.49 32.03
CA ASP A 22 39.78 -18.35 30.77
C ASP A 22 38.26 -18.48 30.97
N ALA A 23 37.82 -19.43 31.80
CA ALA A 23 36.41 -19.60 32.12
C ALA A 23 35.82 -18.35 32.82
N ASP A 24 36.57 -17.77 33.75
CA ASP A 24 36.16 -16.55 34.45
C ASP A 24 36.17 -15.33 33.52
N ALA A 25 37.17 -15.21 32.63
CA ALA A 25 37.21 -14.18 31.60
C ALA A 25 36.01 -14.27 30.63
N GLN A 26 35.59 -15.48 30.25
CA GLN A 26 34.40 -15.67 29.42
C GLN A 26 33.10 -15.32 30.15
N ARG A 27 32.99 -15.64 31.45
CA ARG A 27 31.84 -15.25 32.26
C ARG A 27 31.73 -13.73 32.38
N ALA A 28 32.84 -13.05 32.68
CA ALA A 28 32.88 -11.59 32.75
C ALA A 28 32.45 -10.93 31.42
N ARG A 29 32.89 -11.46 30.27
CA ARG A 29 32.48 -10.96 28.94
C ARG A 29 30.98 -11.17 28.69
N LYS A 30 30.44 -12.34 29.05
CA LYS A 30 29.01 -12.64 28.89
C LYS A 30 28.16 -11.73 29.79
N GLU A 31 28.55 -11.52 31.03
CA GLU A 31 27.86 -10.63 31.96
C GLU A 31 27.89 -9.18 31.47
N ALA A 32 29.03 -8.69 31.00
CA ALA A 32 29.15 -7.35 30.42
C ALA A 32 28.28 -7.18 29.16
N ALA A 33 28.18 -8.21 28.30
CA ALA A 33 27.31 -8.18 27.13
C ALA A 33 25.83 -8.17 27.52
N ILE A 34 25.42 -8.97 28.51
CA ILE A 34 24.04 -9.01 29.00
C ILE A 34 23.67 -7.67 29.66
N ALA A 35 24.57 -7.06 30.42
CA ALA A 35 24.36 -5.73 31.02
C ALA A 35 24.08 -4.68 29.94
N LYS A 36 24.90 -4.62 28.87
CA LYS A 36 24.68 -3.70 27.75
C LYS A 36 23.32 -3.89 27.07
N VAL A 37 22.92 -5.14 26.83
CA VAL A 37 21.60 -5.44 26.22
C VAL A 37 20.44 -5.00 27.13
N ARG A 38 20.59 -5.14 28.45
CA ARG A 38 19.58 -4.66 29.42
C ARG A 38 19.47 -3.15 29.40
N ASP A 39 20.60 -2.43 29.36
CA ASP A 39 20.61 -0.97 29.28
C ASP A 39 19.99 -0.45 27.99
N GLU A 40 20.28 -1.09 26.86
CA GLU A 40 19.67 -0.76 25.57
C GLU A 40 18.15 -1.00 25.57
N ARG A 41 17.69 -2.13 26.12
CA ARG A 41 16.26 -2.42 26.26
C ARG A 41 15.56 -1.42 27.17
N ALA A 42 16.19 -1.02 28.27
CA ALA A 42 15.64 -0.01 29.18
C ALA A 42 15.48 1.35 28.47
N LYS A 43 16.48 1.77 27.68
CA LYS A 43 16.40 3.00 26.87
C LYS A 43 15.28 2.93 25.82
N GLN A 44 15.17 1.81 25.09
CA GLN A 44 14.11 1.62 24.10
C GLN A 44 12.71 1.62 24.72
N GLN A 45 12.56 1.03 25.91
CA GLN A 45 11.29 1.07 26.64
C GLN A 45 10.94 2.49 27.08
N ALA A 46 11.90 3.24 27.64
CA ALA A 46 11.69 4.62 28.03
C ALA A 46 11.27 5.51 26.84
N GLU A 47 11.95 5.39 25.70
CA GLU A 47 11.59 6.13 24.48
C GLU A 47 10.19 5.76 23.99
N ARG A 48 9.84 4.48 24.01
CA ARG A 48 8.49 4.01 23.60
C ARG A 48 7.39 4.55 24.52
N ASP A 49 7.64 4.60 25.82
CA ASP A 49 6.67 5.12 26.78
C ASP A 49 6.54 6.65 26.69
N GLU A 50 7.63 7.35 26.38
CA GLU A 50 7.59 8.78 26.03
C GLU A 50 6.75 9.02 24.77
N LEU A 51 6.96 8.25 23.71
CA LEU A 51 6.16 8.34 22.48
C LEU A 51 4.68 8.07 22.73
N ARG A 52 4.35 7.06 23.55
CA ARG A 52 2.97 6.78 23.97
C ARG A 52 2.35 7.93 24.73
N THR A 53 3.10 8.54 25.65
CA THR A 53 2.64 9.70 26.42
C THR A 53 2.39 10.90 25.51
N ARG A 54 3.29 11.17 24.55
CA ARG A 54 3.09 12.21 23.52
C ARG A 54 1.87 11.94 22.65
N GLN A 55 1.65 10.69 22.23
CA GLN A 55 0.47 10.32 21.46
C GLN A 55 -0.81 10.46 22.27
N ALA A 56 -0.83 10.06 23.54
CA ALA A 56 -1.97 10.23 24.43
C ALA A 56 -2.29 11.72 24.64
N ALA A 57 -1.28 12.58 24.79
CA ALA A 57 -1.43 14.04 24.85
C ALA A 57 -1.99 14.63 23.54
N LEU A 58 -1.55 14.15 22.38
CA LEU A 58 -2.08 14.58 21.09
C LEU A 58 -3.52 14.12 20.86
N VAL A 59 -3.88 12.90 21.28
CA VAL A 59 -5.25 12.38 21.17
C VAL A 59 -6.20 13.12 22.11
N THR A 60 -5.78 13.41 23.33
CA THR A 60 -6.57 14.21 24.28
C THR A 60 -6.73 15.65 23.80
N LYS A 61 -5.66 16.30 23.32
CA LYS A 61 -5.75 17.63 22.69
C LYS A 61 -6.64 17.62 21.44
N LYS A 62 -6.57 16.57 20.62
CA LYS A 62 -7.47 16.41 19.47
C LYS A 62 -8.92 16.25 19.92
N LYS A 63 -9.18 15.50 20.99
CA LYS A 63 -10.53 15.32 21.52
C LYS A 63 -11.10 16.65 22.04
N SER A 64 -10.32 17.45 22.75
CA SER A 64 -10.77 18.76 23.24
C SER A 64 -11.00 19.78 22.10
N VAL A 65 -10.20 19.74 21.04
CA VAL A 65 -10.40 20.58 19.85
C VAL A 65 -11.62 20.12 19.02
N VAL A 66 -11.92 18.83 19.03
CA VAL A 66 -13.08 18.26 18.31
C VAL A 66 -14.41 18.56 19.02
N GLU A 67 -14.43 18.73 20.35
CA GLU A 67 -15.63 19.18 21.07
C GLU A 67 -15.96 20.67 20.85
N GLU A 68 -15.01 21.48 20.40
CA GLU A 68 -15.21 22.93 20.17
C GLU A 68 -15.65 23.29 18.74
N TYR A 69 -15.57 22.35 17.79
CA TYR A 69 -16.01 22.55 16.40
C TYR A 69 -16.94 21.42 15.95
N ASP A 70 -18.22 21.58 16.24
CA ASP A 70 -19.33 20.82 15.68
C ASP A 70 -19.45 21.10 14.15
N HIS A 71 -18.57 20.49 13.37
CA HIS A 71 -18.62 20.34 11.90
C HIS A 71 -18.37 18.86 11.56
N ALA A 72 -19.30 18.01 11.99
CA ALA A 72 -19.22 16.55 11.92
C ALA A 72 -19.25 15.93 10.51
N ASP A 73 -19.50 16.69 9.44
CA ASP A 73 -19.68 16.12 8.10
C ASP A 73 -18.38 15.94 7.28
N GLY A 74 -17.28 16.61 7.65
CA GLY A 74 -16.05 16.60 6.83
C GLY A 74 -15.10 15.42 7.11
N ILE A 75 -14.97 15.00 8.37
CA ILE A 75 -13.92 14.05 8.79
C ILE A 75 -14.33 12.60 8.52
N GLY A 76 -15.63 12.28 8.65
CA GLY A 76 -16.17 10.97 8.27
C GLY A 76 -15.96 10.68 6.78
N GLY A 77 -16.24 11.66 5.92
CA GLY A 77 -15.99 11.57 4.49
C GLY A 77 -14.52 11.40 4.13
N ALA A 78 -13.62 12.11 4.81
CA ALA A 78 -12.18 12.00 4.56
C ALA A 78 -11.61 10.62 4.97
N LEU A 79 -12.05 10.06 6.09
CA LEU A 79 -11.66 8.71 6.52
C LEU A 79 -12.25 7.63 5.62
N GLU A 80 -13.49 7.81 5.14
CA GLU A 80 -14.10 6.91 4.18
C GLU A 80 -13.37 6.94 2.82
N LEU A 81 -12.98 8.14 2.36
CA LEU A 81 -12.15 8.33 1.17
C LEU A 81 -10.77 7.70 1.34
N ALA A 82 -10.12 7.88 2.50
CA ALA A 82 -8.84 7.26 2.79
C ALA A 82 -8.93 5.73 2.83
N GLY A 83 -10.00 5.18 3.40
CA GLY A 83 -10.28 3.74 3.39
C GLY A 83 -10.51 3.20 1.98
N LYS A 84 -11.29 3.92 1.16
CA LYS A 84 -11.50 3.60 -0.27
C LYS A 84 -10.19 3.66 -1.05
N ALA A 85 -9.37 4.70 -0.84
CA ALA A 85 -8.08 4.85 -1.49
C ALA A 85 -7.09 3.74 -1.14
N ASN A 86 -7.02 3.32 0.13
CA ASN A 86 -6.15 2.24 0.56
C ASN A 86 -6.57 0.88 -0.03
N ARG A 87 -7.89 0.64 -0.15
CA ARG A 87 -8.43 -0.55 -0.83
C ARG A 87 -8.09 -0.56 -2.32
N VAL A 88 -8.22 0.58 -2.99
CA VAL A 88 -7.81 0.74 -4.40
C VAL A 88 -6.30 0.50 -4.56
N LYS A 89 -5.48 1.00 -3.64
CA LYS A 89 -4.02 0.77 -3.64
C LYS A 89 -3.68 -0.73 -3.54
N GLN A 90 -4.30 -1.46 -2.62
CA GLN A 90 -4.11 -2.91 -2.50
C GLN A 90 -4.57 -3.68 -3.74
N GLU A 91 -5.65 -3.23 -4.39
CA GLU A 91 -6.12 -3.81 -5.66
C GLU A 91 -5.15 -3.54 -6.83
N LEU A 92 -4.51 -2.37 -6.86
CA LEU A 92 -3.48 -2.03 -7.85
C LEU A 92 -2.19 -2.84 -7.63
N GLU A 93 -1.79 -3.07 -6.38
CA GLU A 93 -0.60 -3.84 -6.01
C GLU A 93 -0.76 -5.36 -6.26
N ARG A 94 -2.00 -5.86 -6.34
CA ARG A 94 -2.29 -7.26 -6.64
C ARG A 94 -1.95 -7.60 -8.09
N LYS A 95 -1.14 -8.65 -8.30
CA LYS A 95 -0.88 -9.19 -9.65
C LYS A 95 -2.18 -9.74 -10.26
N PRO A 96 -2.53 -9.35 -11.50
CA PRO A 96 -3.75 -9.82 -12.14
C PRO A 96 -3.72 -11.33 -12.39
N GLY A 97 -4.77 -12.03 -11.97
CA GLY A 97 -4.96 -13.46 -12.17
C GLY A 97 -5.36 -13.84 -13.60
N LYS A 98 -5.36 -15.15 -13.89
CA LYS A 98 -5.72 -15.67 -15.22
C LYS A 98 -7.20 -15.36 -15.52
N GLY A 99 -7.44 -14.46 -16.48
CA GLY A 99 -8.79 -13.99 -16.87
C GLY A 99 -9.14 -12.55 -16.43
N GLU A 100 -8.31 -11.93 -15.58
CA GLU A 100 -8.47 -10.53 -15.16
C GLU A 100 -7.87 -9.57 -16.19
N LYS A 101 -8.52 -8.42 -16.40
CA LYS A 101 -7.99 -7.39 -17.31
C LYS A 101 -6.90 -6.59 -16.59
N SER A 102 -5.76 -6.41 -17.25
CA SER A 102 -4.68 -5.59 -16.70
C SER A 102 -5.10 -4.11 -16.64
N TRP A 103 -5.22 -3.57 -15.43
CA TRP A 103 -5.51 -2.16 -15.17
C TRP A 103 -4.42 -1.24 -15.73
N ILE A 104 -3.16 -1.70 -15.76
CA ILE A 104 -2.04 -0.98 -16.40
C ILE A 104 -2.27 -0.86 -17.91
N LYS A 105 -2.58 -1.97 -18.60
CA LYS A 105 -2.81 -1.96 -20.05
C LYS A 105 -3.99 -1.07 -20.44
N SER A 106 -5.04 -1.06 -19.63
CA SER A 106 -6.22 -0.20 -19.86
C SER A 106 -5.96 1.28 -19.55
N GLY A 107 -5.19 1.60 -18.51
CA GLY A 107 -4.74 2.96 -18.25
C GLY A 107 -3.85 3.51 -19.35
N ILE A 108 -2.87 2.73 -19.81
CA ILE A 108 -1.98 3.11 -20.92
C ILE A 108 -2.79 3.28 -22.22
N ALA A 109 -3.67 2.32 -22.54
CA ALA A 109 -4.51 2.41 -23.73
C ALA A 109 -5.43 3.64 -23.71
N SER A 110 -6.02 3.98 -22.56
CA SER A 110 -6.95 5.11 -22.42
C SER A 110 -6.24 6.47 -22.33
N THR A 111 -4.98 6.48 -21.92
CA THR A 111 -4.13 7.70 -21.96
C THR A 111 -3.63 7.96 -23.38
N ALA A 112 -3.25 6.91 -24.12
CA ALA A 112 -2.71 7.04 -25.46
C ALA A 112 -3.80 7.28 -26.53
N LEU A 113 -4.96 6.61 -26.40
CA LEU A 113 -6.03 6.66 -27.40
C LEU A 113 -7.25 7.47 -26.94
N GLY A 114 -7.17 8.08 -25.75
CA GLY A 114 -8.31 8.78 -25.15
C GLY A 114 -9.50 7.84 -24.93
N PRO A 115 -10.74 8.32 -25.13
CA PRO A 115 -11.96 7.54 -24.92
C PRO A 115 -12.07 6.28 -25.80
N ILE A 116 -11.30 6.17 -26.88
CA ILE A 116 -11.21 4.95 -27.69
C ILE A 116 -10.65 3.79 -26.86
N GLY A 117 -9.75 4.06 -25.91
CA GLY A 117 -9.24 3.07 -24.96
C GLY A 117 -10.33 2.47 -24.04
N TRP A 118 -11.47 3.15 -23.88
CA TRP A 118 -12.60 2.63 -23.14
C TRP A 118 -13.29 1.49 -23.87
N LEU A 119 -13.15 1.34 -25.19
CA LEU A 119 -13.67 0.16 -25.89
C LEU A 119 -12.94 -1.14 -25.47
N TYR A 120 -11.68 -1.03 -25.05
CA TYR A 120 -10.90 -2.17 -24.57
C TYR A 120 -11.26 -2.54 -23.11
N ALA A 121 -11.49 -1.54 -22.27
CA ALA A 121 -11.84 -1.72 -20.86
C ALA A 121 -13.35 -2.00 -20.64
N GLY A 122 -14.19 -1.37 -21.46
CA GLY A 122 -15.63 -1.09 -21.37
C GLY A 122 -16.64 -2.19 -21.68
N SER A 123 -17.89 -1.98 -21.27
CA SER A 123 -19.05 -2.62 -21.90
C SER A 123 -19.29 -2.00 -23.28
N LEU A 124 -19.34 -2.83 -24.34
CA LEU A 124 -19.48 -2.38 -25.73
C LEU A 124 -20.74 -1.54 -25.99
N ARG A 125 -21.77 -1.64 -25.14
CA ARG A 125 -23.02 -0.89 -25.31
C ARG A 125 -22.95 0.57 -24.84
N GLU A 126 -22.01 0.89 -23.94
CA GLU A 126 -21.85 2.24 -23.38
C GLU A 126 -20.60 2.93 -23.96
N ALA A 127 -19.52 2.16 -24.15
CA ALA A 127 -18.28 2.68 -24.72
C ALA A 127 -18.45 3.12 -26.19
N VAL A 128 -19.31 2.45 -26.96
CA VAL A 128 -19.57 2.82 -28.37
C VAL A 128 -20.27 4.18 -28.49
N PRO A 129 -21.41 4.47 -27.82
CA PRO A 129 -22.02 5.79 -27.92
C PRO A 129 -21.14 6.90 -27.31
N ALA A 130 -20.40 6.62 -26.24
CA ALA A 130 -19.45 7.58 -25.68
C ALA A 130 -18.31 7.91 -26.65
N THR A 131 -17.74 6.89 -27.32
CA THR A 131 -16.70 7.08 -28.34
C THR A 131 -17.26 7.83 -29.55
N ALA A 132 -18.47 7.50 -30.00
CA ALA A 132 -19.13 8.18 -31.10
C ALA A 132 -19.39 9.67 -30.78
N ALA A 133 -19.88 9.97 -29.57
CA ALA A 133 -20.08 11.34 -29.11
C ALA A 133 -18.75 12.11 -29.01
N TRP A 134 -17.68 11.47 -28.54
CA TRP A 134 -16.35 12.07 -28.49
C TRP A 134 -15.78 12.39 -29.86
N ILE A 135 -15.89 11.47 -30.82
CA ILE A 135 -15.46 11.68 -32.21
C ILE A 135 -16.26 12.82 -32.85
N LEU A 136 -17.58 12.87 -32.61
CA LEU A 136 -18.43 13.94 -33.11
C LEU A 136 -18.03 15.30 -32.54
N LEU A 137 -17.80 15.38 -31.22
CA LEU A 137 -17.34 16.58 -30.54
C LEU A 137 -15.97 17.02 -31.08
N ALA A 138 -15.03 16.09 -31.24
CA ALA A 138 -13.70 16.35 -31.77
C ALA A 138 -13.76 16.88 -33.21
N ALA A 139 -14.63 16.33 -34.06
CA ALA A 139 -14.82 16.76 -35.44
C ALA A 139 -15.44 18.17 -35.54
N ILE A 140 -16.34 18.54 -34.62
CA ILE A 140 -16.89 19.90 -34.53
C ILE A 140 -15.81 20.85 -34.01
N ALA A 141 -15.12 20.47 -32.94
CA ALA A 141 -14.08 21.28 -32.32
C ALA A 141 -12.92 21.55 -33.28
N SER A 142 -12.50 20.57 -34.09
CA SER A 142 -11.41 20.73 -35.06
C SER A 142 -11.73 21.71 -36.20
N LYS A 143 -13.01 21.99 -36.45
CA LYS A 143 -13.44 22.98 -37.47
C LYS A 143 -13.51 24.40 -36.93
N ILE A 144 -13.68 24.56 -35.62
CA ILE A 144 -13.97 25.87 -34.99
C ILE A 144 -12.75 26.37 -34.20
N LEU A 145 -11.99 25.47 -33.57
CA LEU A 145 -10.86 25.83 -32.72
C LEU A 145 -9.51 25.58 -33.41
N PRO A 146 -8.60 26.56 -33.37
CA PRO A 146 -7.19 26.34 -33.69
C PRO A 146 -6.58 25.23 -32.82
N ALA A 147 -5.70 24.41 -33.41
CA ALA A 147 -5.09 23.26 -32.72
C ALA A 147 -4.37 23.64 -31.40
N PHE A 148 -3.82 24.86 -31.30
CA PHE A 148 -3.14 25.32 -30.09
C PHE A 148 -4.10 25.54 -28.90
N LEU A 149 -5.37 25.86 -29.15
CA LEU A 149 -6.41 25.97 -28.12
C LEU A 149 -6.93 24.59 -27.68
N LEU A 150 -6.80 23.58 -28.54
CA LEU A 150 -7.15 22.19 -28.21
C LEU A 150 -6.07 21.52 -27.35
N MET A 151 -4.80 21.93 -27.45
CA MET A 151 -3.69 21.38 -26.67
C MET A 151 -3.92 21.36 -25.15
N PRO A 152 -4.31 22.46 -24.47
CA PRO A 152 -4.57 22.41 -23.02
C PRO A 152 -5.75 21.51 -22.67
N VAL A 153 -6.78 21.45 -23.52
CA VAL A 153 -7.93 20.56 -23.34
C VAL A 153 -7.48 19.10 -23.44
N LEU A 154 -6.67 18.75 -24.44
CA LEU A 154 -6.13 17.40 -24.60
C LEU A 154 -5.16 17.02 -23.47
N LEU A 155 -4.32 17.95 -23.02
CA LEU A 155 -3.41 17.73 -21.89
C LEU A 155 -4.14 17.40 -20.59
N VAL A 156 -5.37 17.87 -20.41
CA VAL A 156 -6.21 17.51 -19.25
C VAL A 156 -7.09 16.31 -19.54
N ALA A 157 -7.69 16.23 -20.73
CA ALA A 157 -8.64 15.18 -21.09
C ALA A 157 -7.98 13.80 -21.23
N LEU A 158 -6.77 13.71 -21.77
CA LEU A 158 -6.05 12.44 -21.94
C LEU A 158 -5.68 11.77 -20.61
N PRO A 159 -5.08 12.45 -19.61
CA PRO A 159 -4.81 11.83 -18.32
C PRO A 159 -6.10 11.48 -17.56
N LEU A 160 -7.15 12.32 -17.64
CA LEU A 160 -8.45 12.00 -17.06
C LEU A 160 -9.07 10.75 -17.71
N SER A 161 -8.93 10.59 -19.03
CA SER A 161 -9.35 9.39 -19.75
C SER A 161 -8.56 8.15 -19.31
N GLY A 162 -7.26 8.30 -19.06
CA GLY A 162 -6.40 7.28 -18.46
C GLY A 162 -6.92 6.79 -17.11
N ILE A 163 -7.23 7.72 -16.20
CA ILE A 163 -7.78 7.43 -14.87
C ILE A 163 -9.13 6.70 -15.00
N ALA A 164 -10.03 7.18 -15.87
CA ALA A 164 -11.31 6.53 -16.12
C ALA A 164 -11.13 5.09 -16.64
N GLY A 165 -10.16 4.86 -17.54
CA GLY A 165 -9.81 3.53 -18.03
C GLY A 165 -9.36 2.57 -16.93
N VAL A 166 -8.52 3.04 -16.00
CA VAL A 166 -8.08 2.26 -14.82
C VAL A 166 -9.25 1.93 -13.91
N VAL A 167 -10.07 2.93 -13.56
CA VAL A 167 -11.25 2.75 -12.70
C VAL A 167 -12.22 1.73 -13.30
N TYR A 168 -12.47 1.81 -14.60
CA TYR A 168 -13.37 0.88 -15.27
C TYR A 168 -12.82 -0.56 -15.27
N ALA A 169 -11.52 -0.74 -15.49
CA ALA A 169 -10.89 -2.07 -15.44
C ALA A 169 -10.92 -2.67 -14.02
N LEU A 170 -10.67 -1.86 -12.99
CA LEU A 170 -10.80 -2.29 -11.59
C LEU A 170 -12.24 -2.67 -11.26
N GLN A 171 -13.22 -1.90 -11.72
CA GLN A 171 -14.63 -2.22 -11.51
C GLN A 171 -15.03 -3.52 -12.21
N PHE A 172 -14.55 -3.76 -13.43
CA PHE A 172 -14.74 -5.01 -14.16
C PHE A 172 -14.15 -6.22 -13.41
N ASN A 173 -12.92 -6.10 -12.90
CA ASN A 173 -12.25 -7.17 -12.16
C ASN A 173 -12.96 -7.48 -10.83
N ARG A 174 -13.55 -6.47 -10.16
CA ARG A 174 -14.30 -6.65 -8.91
C ARG A 174 -15.67 -7.28 -9.10
N ALA A 175 -16.38 -6.93 -10.17
CA ALA A 175 -17.74 -7.43 -10.41
C ALA A 175 -17.75 -8.83 -11.04
N GLY A 176 -16.62 -9.32 -11.57
CA GLY A 176 -16.52 -10.60 -12.30
C GLY A 176 -17.40 -10.67 -13.56
N LYS A 177 -18.07 -9.57 -13.91
CA LYS A 177 -18.97 -9.36 -15.05
C LYS A 177 -18.87 -7.89 -15.46
N ARG A 178 -19.14 -7.57 -16.73
CA ARG A 178 -19.26 -6.18 -17.21
C ARG A 178 -20.40 -5.50 -16.48
N THR A 179 -20.12 -4.75 -15.42
CA THR A 179 -21.12 -3.95 -14.72
C THR A 179 -21.64 -2.88 -15.67
N ARG A 180 -22.96 -2.88 -15.89
CA ARG A 180 -23.67 -1.84 -16.64
C ARG A 180 -23.92 -0.67 -15.71
N ILE A 181 -23.72 0.55 -16.19
CA ILE A 181 -23.99 1.77 -15.43
C ILE A 181 -25.51 2.06 -15.42
N PHE A 182 -26.27 1.49 -16.36
CA PHE A 182 -27.74 1.55 -16.38
C PHE A 182 -28.39 0.16 -16.60
N GLY A 183 -29.30 -0.24 -15.69
CA GLY A 183 -30.39 -1.19 -15.96
C GLY A 183 -30.23 -2.68 -15.57
N ASP A 184 -31.25 -3.14 -14.82
CA ASP A 184 -31.79 -4.49 -14.57
C ASP A 184 -31.02 -5.51 -13.72
N LYS A 185 -31.38 -5.55 -12.42
CA LYS A 185 -31.40 -6.77 -11.62
C LYS A 185 -32.40 -7.77 -12.25
N LYS A 186 -31.94 -8.66 -13.11
CA LYS A 186 -32.64 -9.93 -13.35
C LYS A 186 -31.96 -11.00 -12.51
N GLU A 187 -32.63 -11.40 -11.43
CA GLU A 187 -32.22 -12.53 -10.59
C GLU A 187 -32.07 -13.79 -11.46
N PRO A 188 -30.97 -14.55 -11.30
CA PRO A 188 -30.80 -15.79 -12.04
C PRO A 188 -31.80 -16.83 -11.52
N LYS A 189 -32.73 -17.24 -12.39
CA LYS A 189 -33.52 -18.47 -12.24
C LYS A 189 -32.56 -19.62 -11.92
N GLN A 190 -32.66 -20.17 -10.71
CA GLN A 190 -31.99 -21.41 -10.35
C GLN A 190 -32.54 -22.52 -11.25
N LEU A 191 -31.70 -23.08 -12.11
CA LEU A 191 -31.99 -24.32 -12.81
C LEU A 191 -31.75 -25.45 -11.81
N LYS A 192 -32.85 -26.07 -11.34
CA LYS A 192 -32.81 -27.43 -10.81
C LYS A 192 -32.59 -28.38 -12.00
N GLY A 193 -31.57 -29.22 -11.89
CA GLY A 193 -31.27 -30.34 -12.77
C GLY A 193 -30.25 -31.21 -12.07
#